data_AF-A0A7J3NLF7-F1
#
_entry.id   AF-A0A7J3NLF7-F1
#
_cell.length_a   1.000
_cell.length_b   1.000
_cell.length_c   1.000
_cell.angle_alpha   90.00
_cell.angle_beta   90.00
_cell.angle_gamma   90.00
#
_symmetry.space_group_name_H-M   'P 1'
#
loop_
_entity.id
_entity.type
_entity.pdbx_description
1 polymer ?
#
loop_
_entity_poly.entity_id
_entity_poly.type
_entity_poly.pdbx_seq_one_letter_code
_entity_poly.pdbx_strand_id
1 'polypeptide(L)'
;MECEEIKVTVRSREELERVVHSIELLYIEGVRSIRIELEEPLTSADLERINDVLRRLPGFDISFCTPRNIVLQDVMDASPEDVFELIYDATRSLFDKVLEAAENEDALMAEAIEDAHDNVHRYAQRFRRQFSQNPKKAKTLFEKASYVTFLEEAADYLAHTAHAVARRWFSGEVKTEVVKVMKMVKDIFESTMEAYRRRERGKTDSILRAEGLIRKEVKRLMERVINVPDGVAKLSAEETLMHMNEILRGVHQAAIGLLKHEEWRTRVFWIRRVKH
;
A
#
# COMPACT_ATOMS: atom_id res chain seq x y z
N MET A 1 -18.75 -15.42 12.32
CA MET A 1 -18.90 -16.39 11.22
C MET A 1 -17.50 -16.71 10.74
N GLU A 2 -17.00 -17.92 11.00
CA GLU A 2 -15.75 -18.41 10.42
C GLU A 2 -16.14 -19.00 9.04
N CYS A 3 -16.01 -18.21 7.97
CA CYS A 3 -16.21 -18.71 6.61
C CYS A 3 -14.96 -19.47 6.16
N GLU A 4 -14.82 -20.73 6.59
CA GLU A 4 -13.65 -21.54 6.28
C GLU A 4 -13.67 -22.11 4.85
N GLU A 5 -14.84 -22.52 4.33
CA GLU A 5 -14.95 -23.11 2.99
C GLU A 5 -16.29 -22.77 2.33
N ILE A 6 -16.25 -22.38 1.06
CA ILE A 6 -17.42 -22.23 0.19
C ILE A 6 -17.34 -23.29 -0.91
N LYS A 7 -18.47 -23.96 -1.15
CA LYS A 7 -18.61 -24.91 -2.25
C LYS A 7 -19.59 -24.36 -3.29
N VAL A 8 -19.19 -24.35 -4.54
CA VAL A 8 -20.00 -23.90 -5.68
C VAL A 8 -20.06 -25.01 -6.73
N THR A 9 -21.27 -25.32 -7.20
CA THR A 9 -21.47 -26.25 -8.32
C THR A 9 -21.80 -25.44 -9.56
N VAL A 10 -21.06 -25.68 -10.65
CA VAL A 10 -21.12 -24.96 -11.91
C VAL A 10 -21.63 -25.91 -13.00
N ARG A 11 -22.77 -25.57 -13.59
CA ARG A 11 -23.47 -26.38 -14.59
C ARG A 11 -23.21 -25.94 -16.02
N SER A 12 -22.71 -24.72 -16.20
CA SER A 12 -22.39 -24.16 -17.53
C SER A 12 -21.17 -23.25 -17.46
N ARG A 13 -20.56 -22.97 -18.63
CA ARG A 13 -19.44 -22.02 -18.72
C ARG A 13 -19.82 -20.58 -18.32
N GLU A 14 -21.06 -20.17 -18.59
CA GLU A 14 -21.56 -18.86 -18.15
C GLU A 14 -21.68 -18.76 -16.62
N GLU A 15 -22.00 -19.87 -15.94
CA GLU A 15 -21.93 -19.93 -14.48
C GLU A 15 -20.47 -19.88 -13.99
N LEU A 16 -19.55 -20.57 -14.68
CA LEU A 16 -18.13 -20.50 -14.35
C LEU A 16 -17.62 -19.06 -14.39
N GLU A 17 -17.98 -18.32 -15.44
CA GLU A 17 -17.63 -16.91 -15.56
C GLU A 17 -18.14 -16.09 -14.37
N ARG A 18 -19.41 -16.25 -13.98
CA ARG A 18 -19.95 -15.55 -12.80
C ARG A 18 -19.22 -15.93 -11.51
N VAL A 19 -18.83 -17.19 -11.35
CA VAL A 19 -18.03 -17.64 -10.21
C VAL A 19 -16.65 -16.99 -10.23
N VAL A 20 -15.98 -16.95 -11.38
CA VAL A 20 -14.67 -16.30 -11.55
C VAL A 20 -14.73 -14.82 -11.15
N HIS A 21 -15.76 -14.10 -11.57
CA HIS A 21 -15.99 -12.71 -11.16
C HIS A 21 -16.26 -12.56 -9.65
N SER A 22 -16.76 -13.60 -9.00
CA SER A 22 -17.06 -13.58 -7.56
C SER A 22 -15.86 -13.97 -6.67
N ILE A 23 -14.80 -14.57 -7.22
CA ILE A 23 -13.64 -15.03 -6.44
C ILE A 23 -13.02 -13.89 -5.63
N GLU A 24 -12.84 -12.71 -6.23
CA GLU A 24 -12.25 -11.54 -5.55
C GLU A 24 -13.10 -11.07 -4.36
N LEU A 25 -14.43 -11.04 -4.54
CA LEU A 25 -15.36 -10.67 -3.47
C LEU A 25 -15.28 -11.67 -2.31
N LEU A 26 -15.33 -12.97 -2.61
CA LEU A 26 -15.20 -14.04 -1.62
C LEU A 26 -13.85 -13.97 -0.89
N TYR A 27 -12.78 -13.65 -1.62
CA TYR A 27 -11.47 -13.41 -1.03
C TYR A 27 -11.52 -12.25 -0.01
N ILE A 28 -12.06 -11.09 -0.38
CA ILE A 28 -12.17 -9.91 0.51
C ILE A 28 -13.03 -10.21 1.75
N GLU A 29 -14.09 -11.01 1.59
CA GLU A 29 -14.95 -11.49 2.68
C GLU A 29 -14.23 -12.45 3.64
N GLY A 30 -12.98 -12.83 3.35
CA GLY A 30 -12.15 -13.66 4.22
C GLY A 30 -12.32 -15.16 4.03
N VAL A 31 -12.97 -15.59 2.94
CA VAL A 31 -13.13 -17.02 2.62
C VAL A 31 -11.76 -17.66 2.46
N ARG A 32 -11.54 -18.78 3.16
CA ARG A 32 -10.23 -19.48 3.17
C ARG A 32 -10.10 -20.55 2.10
N SER A 33 -11.21 -21.12 1.66
CA SER A 33 -11.24 -22.16 0.64
C SER A 33 -12.48 -21.99 -0.24
N ILE A 34 -12.32 -22.08 -1.56
CA ILE A 34 -13.41 -22.11 -2.53
C ILE A 34 -13.26 -23.39 -3.36
N ARG A 35 -14.22 -24.30 -3.23
CA ARG A 35 -14.30 -25.52 -4.02
C ARG A 35 -15.30 -25.30 -5.15
N ILE A 36 -14.84 -25.44 -6.39
CA ILE A 36 -15.66 -25.30 -7.60
C ILE A 36 -15.77 -26.68 -8.25
N GLU A 37 -16.98 -27.23 -8.28
CA GLU A 37 -17.31 -28.50 -8.91
C GLU A 37 -18.00 -28.23 -10.24
N LEU A 38 -17.49 -28.82 -11.33
CA LEU A 38 -17.97 -28.58 -12.68
C LEU A 38 -18.64 -29.82 -13.28
N GLU A 39 -19.79 -29.63 -13.93
CA GLU A 39 -20.42 -30.68 -14.73
C GLU A 39 -19.64 -30.94 -16.03
N GLU A 40 -19.14 -29.87 -16.66
CA GLU A 40 -18.25 -29.92 -17.82
C GLU A 40 -16.76 -29.89 -17.42
N PRO A 41 -15.87 -30.57 -18.15
CA PRO A 41 -14.44 -30.49 -17.88
C PRO A 41 -13.84 -29.09 -18.10
N LEU A 42 -12.93 -28.67 -17.22
CA LEU A 42 -12.12 -27.46 -17.35
C LEU A 42 -11.27 -27.50 -18.62
N THR A 43 -11.22 -26.36 -19.30
CA THR A 43 -10.28 -26.11 -20.41
C THR A 43 -9.09 -25.30 -19.94
N SER A 44 -8.02 -25.27 -20.75
CA SER A 44 -6.86 -24.42 -20.48
C SER A 44 -7.24 -22.93 -20.37
N ALA A 45 -8.19 -22.47 -21.20
CA ALA A 45 -8.68 -21.09 -21.16
C ALA A 45 -9.44 -20.77 -19.85
N ASP A 46 -10.11 -21.75 -19.25
CA ASP A 46 -10.74 -21.58 -17.93
C ASP A 46 -9.69 -21.41 -16.84
N LEU A 47 -8.63 -22.24 -16.88
CA LEU A 47 -7.54 -22.17 -15.93
C LEU A 47 -6.73 -20.88 -16.07
N GLU A 48 -6.48 -20.39 -17.29
CA GLU A 48 -5.82 -19.10 -17.52
C GLU A 48 -6.64 -17.97 -16.89
N ARG A 49 -7.94 -17.93 -17.13
CA ARG A 49 -8.84 -16.91 -16.54
C ARG A 49 -8.84 -16.94 -15.00
N ILE A 50 -8.86 -18.13 -14.41
CA ILE A 50 -8.77 -18.28 -12.95
C ILE A 50 -7.41 -17.78 -12.44
N ASN A 51 -6.31 -18.20 -13.08
CA ASN A 51 -4.97 -17.76 -12.70
C ASN A 51 -4.79 -16.24 -12.82
N ASP A 52 -5.38 -15.60 -13.81
CA ASP A 52 -5.36 -14.14 -13.97
C ASP A 52 -6.07 -13.40 -12.83
N VAL A 53 -7.12 -14.01 -12.25
CA VAL A 53 -7.70 -13.52 -10.99
C VAL A 53 -6.76 -13.75 -9.83
N LEU A 54 -6.21 -14.96 -9.67
CA LEU A 54 -5.36 -15.32 -8.53
C LEU A 54 -4.07 -14.50 -8.44
N ARG A 55 -3.49 -14.07 -9.57
CA ARG A 55 -2.33 -13.14 -9.61
C ARG A 55 -2.57 -11.84 -8.83
N ARG A 56 -3.83 -11.44 -8.68
CA ARG A 56 -4.25 -10.23 -7.96
C ARG A 56 -4.59 -10.49 -6.49
N LEU A 57 -4.59 -11.74 -6.03
CA LEU A 57 -5.04 -12.17 -4.71
C LEU A 57 -3.91 -12.83 -3.90
N PRO A 58 -3.10 -12.05 -3.15
CA PRO A 58 -1.93 -12.57 -2.45
C PRO A 58 -2.24 -13.74 -1.51
N GLY A 59 -1.49 -14.82 -1.70
CA GLY A 59 -1.59 -16.01 -0.88
C GLY A 59 -2.80 -16.89 -1.17
N PHE A 60 -3.56 -16.61 -2.21
CA PHE A 60 -4.65 -17.48 -2.68
C PHE A 60 -4.19 -18.24 -3.92
N ASP A 61 -4.22 -19.58 -3.87
CA ASP A 61 -3.65 -20.42 -4.93
C ASP A 61 -4.53 -21.65 -5.20
N ILE A 62 -4.31 -22.32 -6.33
CA ILE A 62 -4.95 -23.58 -6.69
C ILE A 62 -4.27 -24.71 -5.90
N SER A 63 -4.89 -25.17 -4.81
CA SER A 63 -4.35 -26.27 -4.01
C SER A 63 -4.66 -27.65 -4.59
N PHE A 64 -5.71 -27.75 -5.40
CA PHE A 64 -6.10 -29.00 -6.06
C PHE A 64 -6.82 -28.72 -7.38
N CYS A 65 -6.48 -29.47 -8.43
CA CYS A 65 -7.10 -29.35 -9.74
C CYS A 65 -7.26 -30.72 -10.42
N THR A 66 -8.48 -31.00 -10.87
CA THR A 66 -8.86 -32.13 -11.73
C THR A 66 -9.73 -31.62 -12.86
N PRO A 67 -10.04 -32.42 -13.91
CA PRO A 67 -10.89 -31.96 -14.99
C PRO A 67 -12.24 -31.40 -14.52
N ARG A 68 -12.81 -31.83 -13.39
CA ARG A 68 -14.15 -31.42 -12.92
C ARG A 68 -14.17 -30.76 -11.54
N ASN A 69 -13.00 -30.47 -10.98
CA ASN A 69 -12.93 -29.92 -9.63
C ASN A 69 -11.69 -29.06 -9.49
N ILE A 70 -11.86 -27.86 -8.96
CA ILE A 70 -10.77 -26.97 -8.60
C ILE A 70 -11.00 -26.45 -7.18
N VAL A 71 -9.94 -26.44 -6.38
CA VAL A 71 -9.94 -25.89 -5.03
C VAL A 71 -8.97 -24.73 -5.00
N LEU A 72 -9.50 -23.55 -4.69
CA LEU A 72 -8.74 -22.34 -4.44
C LEU A 72 -8.60 -22.19 -2.93
N GLN A 73 -7.38 -22.00 -2.43
CA GLN A 73 -7.12 -21.99 -1.00
C GLN A 73 -6.13 -20.91 -0.61
N ASP A 74 -6.35 -20.37 0.58
CA ASP A 74 -5.40 -19.50 1.25
C ASP A 74 -4.20 -20.31 1.76
N VAL A 75 -3.08 -20.18 1.06
CA VAL A 75 -1.82 -20.89 1.34
C VAL A 75 -0.83 -20.03 2.12
N MET A 76 -1.09 -18.72 2.26
CA MET A 76 -0.18 -17.81 2.95
C MET A 76 -0.45 -17.79 4.46
N ASP A 77 0.41 -18.47 5.21
CA ASP A 77 0.47 -18.38 6.67
C ASP A 77 1.29 -17.16 7.12
N ALA A 78 0.72 -15.97 6.94
CA ALA A 78 1.31 -14.71 7.35
C ALA A 78 0.46 -14.02 8.41
N SER A 79 1.09 -13.59 9.50
CA SER A 79 0.41 -12.79 10.52
C SER A 79 0.12 -11.38 9.99
N PRO A 80 -0.81 -10.62 10.61
CA PRO A 80 -1.03 -9.23 10.24
C PRO A 80 0.21 -8.35 10.38
N GLU A 81 1.06 -8.66 11.35
CA GLU A 81 2.36 -8.03 11.49
C GLU A 81 3.24 -8.27 10.25
N ASP A 82 3.34 -9.52 9.78
CA ASP A 82 4.17 -9.84 8.61
C ASP A 82 3.65 -9.15 7.35
N VAL A 83 2.33 -9.15 7.12
CA VAL A 83 1.72 -8.47 5.97
C VAL A 83 1.94 -6.96 6.05
N PHE A 84 1.81 -6.36 7.23
CA PHE A 84 2.11 -4.94 7.43
C PHE A 84 3.56 -4.58 7.06
N GLU A 85 4.52 -5.41 7.47
CA GLU A 85 5.93 -5.23 7.17
C GLU A 85 6.20 -5.36 5.66
N LEU A 86 5.55 -6.31 4.98
CA LEU A 86 5.63 -6.44 3.51
C LEU A 86 5.12 -5.18 2.79
N ILE A 87 4.02 -4.59 3.24
CA ILE A 87 3.49 -3.33 2.68
C ILE A 87 4.51 -2.21 2.87
N TYR A 88 5.05 -2.06 4.09
CA TYR A 88 6.04 -1.03 4.39
C TYR A 88 7.31 -1.18 3.54
N ASP A 89 7.88 -2.38 3.45
CA ASP A 89 9.08 -2.65 2.66
C ASP A 89 8.85 -2.43 1.16
N ALA A 90 7.67 -2.80 0.66
CA ALA A 90 7.28 -2.53 -0.72
C ALA A 90 7.16 -1.02 -1.00
N THR A 91 6.48 -0.25 -0.15
CA THR A 91 6.40 1.22 -0.28
C THR A 91 7.77 1.89 -0.17
N ARG A 92 8.65 1.41 0.72
CA ARG A 92 10.02 1.90 0.86
C ARG A 92 10.85 1.63 -0.40
N SER A 93 10.75 0.43 -0.96
CA SER A 93 11.40 0.10 -2.23
C SER A 93 10.86 0.95 -3.38
N LEU A 94 9.57 1.30 -3.37
CA LEU A 94 8.97 2.20 -4.35
C LEU A 94 9.59 3.60 -4.27
N PHE A 95 9.80 4.12 -3.05
CA PHE A 95 10.52 5.38 -2.81
C PHE A 95 11.92 5.36 -3.43
N ASP A 96 12.68 4.29 -3.20
CA ASP A 96 14.03 4.12 -3.75
C ASP A 96 14.01 4.13 -5.27
N LYS A 97 13.10 3.37 -5.89
CA LYS A 97 12.97 3.30 -7.35
C LYS A 97 12.59 4.64 -7.99
N VAL A 98 11.64 5.36 -7.39
CA VAL A 98 11.21 6.68 -7.89
C VAL A 98 12.34 7.70 -7.78
N LEU A 99 13.09 7.69 -6.68
CA LEU A 99 14.27 8.54 -6.51
C LEU A 99 15.36 8.20 -7.53
N GLU A 100 15.67 6.91 -7.71
CA GLU A 100 16.67 6.46 -8.69
C GLU A 100 16.28 6.87 -10.12
N ALA A 101 15.00 6.69 -10.49
CA ALA A 101 14.48 7.16 -11.76
C ALA A 101 14.65 8.69 -11.89
N ALA A 102 14.23 9.47 -10.88
CA ALA A 102 14.38 10.93 -10.82
C ALA A 102 15.85 11.39 -10.96
N GLU A 103 16.79 10.67 -10.35
CA GLU A 103 18.21 10.98 -10.38
C GLU A 103 18.87 10.64 -11.72
N ASN A 104 18.56 9.47 -12.26
CA ASN A 104 19.21 8.93 -13.45
C ASN A 104 18.55 9.34 -14.76
N GLU A 105 17.41 10.02 -14.71
CA GLU A 105 16.63 10.36 -15.90
C GLU A 105 16.17 9.11 -16.69
N ASP A 106 15.85 8.04 -15.95
CA ASP A 106 15.45 6.75 -16.51
C ASP A 106 13.91 6.59 -16.58
N ALA A 107 13.36 6.76 -17.79
CA ALA A 107 11.92 6.71 -18.01
C ALA A 107 11.40 5.27 -18.03
N LEU A 108 12.23 4.31 -18.45
CA LEU A 108 11.86 2.89 -18.46
C LEU A 108 11.74 2.36 -17.03
N MET A 109 12.65 2.79 -16.15
CA MET A 109 12.54 2.49 -14.73
C MET A 109 11.27 3.09 -14.14
N ALA A 110 10.92 4.32 -14.53
CA ALA A 110 9.70 4.97 -14.07
C ALA A 110 8.40 4.28 -14.55
N GLU A 111 8.39 3.70 -15.75
CA GLU A 111 7.27 2.88 -16.24
C GLU A 111 7.17 1.55 -15.49
N ALA A 112 8.29 0.91 -15.16
CA ALA A 112 8.34 -0.34 -14.40
C ALA A 112 7.93 -0.21 -12.92
N ILE A 113 7.66 1.02 -12.43
CA ILE A 113 7.22 1.29 -11.05
C ILE A 113 5.75 0.91 -10.83
N GLU A 114 4.92 0.85 -11.87
CA GLU A 114 3.51 0.46 -11.79
C GLU A 114 3.35 -0.96 -11.21
N ASP A 115 4.14 -1.93 -11.70
CA ASP A 115 4.13 -3.31 -11.16
C ASP A 115 4.51 -3.36 -9.67
N ALA A 116 5.40 -2.47 -9.23
CA ALA A 116 5.81 -2.40 -7.84
C ALA A 116 4.74 -1.76 -6.94
N HIS A 117 4.05 -0.74 -7.46
CA HIS A 117 2.90 -0.11 -6.81
C HIS A 117 1.73 -1.09 -6.65
N ASP A 118 1.43 -1.87 -7.69
CA ASP A 118 0.41 -2.92 -7.70
C ASP A 118 0.57 -3.90 -6.53
N ASN A 119 1.82 -4.27 -6.22
CA ASN A 119 2.12 -5.16 -5.10
C ASN A 119 1.75 -4.55 -3.74
N VAL A 120 1.95 -3.24 -3.55
CA VAL A 120 1.53 -2.54 -2.31
C VAL A 120 0.01 -2.65 -2.15
N HIS A 121 -0.75 -2.36 -3.22
CA HIS A 121 -2.21 -2.45 -3.19
C HIS A 121 -2.68 -3.88 -2.86
N ARG A 122 -2.11 -4.88 -3.52
CA ARG A 122 -2.43 -6.29 -3.28
C ARG A 122 -2.18 -6.69 -1.82
N TYR A 123 -1.04 -6.30 -1.23
CA TYR A 123 -0.76 -6.58 0.19
C TYR A 123 -1.67 -5.77 1.14
N ALA A 124 -2.04 -4.54 0.80
CA ALA A 124 -3.01 -3.77 1.57
C ALA A 124 -4.39 -4.43 1.59
N GLN A 125 -4.86 -4.96 0.44
CA GLN A 125 -6.07 -5.78 0.38
C GLN A 125 -5.95 -7.05 1.24
N ARG A 126 -4.79 -7.72 1.20
CA ARG A 126 -4.52 -8.89 2.06
C ARG A 126 -4.61 -8.54 3.55
N PHE A 127 -4.08 -7.40 3.96
CA PHE A 127 -4.18 -6.93 5.34
C PHE A 127 -5.64 -6.69 5.74
N ARG A 128 -6.43 -6.02 4.88
CA ARG A 128 -7.85 -5.76 5.11
C ARG A 128 -8.65 -7.07 5.25
N ARG A 129 -8.35 -8.07 4.44
CA ARG A 129 -8.98 -9.40 4.50
C ARG A 129 -8.85 -10.08 5.87
N GLN A 130 -7.75 -9.84 6.60
CA GLN A 130 -7.56 -10.45 7.92
C GLN A 130 -8.57 -9.96 8.97
N PHE A 131 -9.20 -8.80 8.78
CA PHE A 131 -10.31 -8.36 9.62
C PHE A 131 -11.52 -9.29 9.52
N SER A 132 -11.87 -9.68 8.30
CA SER A 132 -12.98 -10.59 8.02
C SER A 132 -12.70 -11.99 8.57
N GLN A 133 -11.44 -12.44 8.51
CA GLN A 133 -11.03 -13.75 9.00
C GLN A 133 -10.94 -13.86 10.52
N ASN A 134 -10.57 -12.78 11.22
CA ASN A 134 -10.38 -12.84 12.67
C ASN A 134 -10.97 -11.61 13.39
N PRO A 135 -12.31 -11.57 13.55
CA PRO A 135 -12.99 -10.46 14.23
C PRO A 135 -12.50 -10.22 15.67
N LYS A 136 -11.96 -11.25 16.35
CA LYS A 136 -11.42 -11.12 17.71
C LYS A 136 -10.15 -10.25 17.76
N LYS A 137 -9.40 -10.15 16.65
CA LYS A 137 -8.22 -9.28 16.50
C LYS A 137 -8.56 -7.92 15.88
N ALA A 138 -9.84 -7.63 15.60
CA ALA A 138 -10.27 -6.42 14.90
C ALA A 138 -9.74 -5.14 15.55
N LYS A 139 -9.66 -5.07 16.90
CA LYS A 139 -9.10 -3.89 17.58
C LYS A 139 -7.64 -3.64 17.18
N THR A 140 -6.77 -4.64 17.30
CA THR A 140 -5.34 -4.51 16.95
C THR A 140 -5.16 -4.19 15.47
N LEU A 141 -5.95 -4.83 14.61
CA LEU A 141 -5.95 -4.56 13.17
C LEU A 141 -6.39 -3.11 12.87
N PHE A 142 -7.40 -2.60 13.57
CA PHE A 142 -7.91 -1.24 13.40
C PHE A 142 -6.86 -0.18 13.77
N GLU A 143 -6.04 -0.42 14.80
CA GLU A 143 -4.92 0.46 15.15
C GLU A 143 -3.89 0.59 14.01
N LYS A 144 -3.73 -0.47 13.20
CA LYS A 144 -2.79 -0.49 12.07
C LYS A 144 -3.41 -0.04 10.74
N ALA A 145 -4.73 -0.15 10.59
CA ALA A 145 -5.41 0.13 9.32
C ALA A 145 -5.15 1.54 8.80
N SER A 146 -5.11 2.55 9.68
CA SER A 146 -4.78 3.92 9.27
C SER A 146 -3.37 4.03 8.69
N TYR A 147 -2.41 3.26 9.22
CA TYR A 147 -1.04 3.23 8.69
C TYR A 147 -0.97 2.46 7.37
N VAL A 148 -1.73 1.37 7.22
CA VAL A 148 -1.82 0.65 5.95
C VAL A 148 -2.41 1.53 4.85
N THR A 149 -3.49 2.25 5.15
CA THR A 149 -4.05 3.24 4.21
C THR A 149 -3.03 4.32 3.87
N PHE A 150 -2.30 4.85 4.86
CA PHE A 150 -1.23 5.81 4.60
C PHE A 150 -0.13 5.26 3.68
N LEU A 151 0.30 4.01 3.88
CA LEU A 151 1.33 3.38 3.04
C LEU A 151 0.86 3.16 1.59
N GLU A 152 -0.42 2.82 1.41
CA GLU A 152 -1.05 2.69 0.09
C GLU A 152 -1.19 4.04 -0.60
N GLU A 153 -1.71 5.07 0.08
CA GLU A 153 -1.80 6.44 -0.45
C GLU A 153 -0.41 6.99 -0.82
N ALA A 154 0.61 6.74 0.02
CA ALA A 154 1.98 7.12 -0.29
C ALA A 154 2.48 6.41 -1.56
N ALA A 155 2.13 5.13 -1.75
CA ALA A 155 2.48 4.39 -2.95
C ALA A 155 1.79 4.94 -4.20
N ASP A 156 0.51 5.34 -4.11
CA ASP A 156 -0.21 6.01 -5.21
C ASP A 156 0.51 7.31 -5.63
N TYR A 157 0.86 8.16 -4.66
CA TYR A 157 1.58 9.41 -4.94
C TYR A 157 2.97 9.18 -5.52
N LEU A 158 3.66 8.09 -5.14
CA LEU A 158 4.94 7.70 -5.72
C LEU A 158 4.79 7.21 -7.16
N ALA A 159 3.76 6.40 -7.46
CA ALA A 159 3.45 5.99 -8.83
C ALA A 159 3.12 7.20 -9.72
N HIS A 160 2.30 8.12 -9.22
CA HIS A 160 1.99 9.37 -9.95
C HIS A 160 3.25 10.22 -10.17
N THR A 161 4.15 10.26 -9.19
CA THR A 161 5.45 10.92 -9.32
C THR A 161 6.29 10.25 -10.39
N ALA A 162 6.36 8.92 -10.42
CA ALA A 162 7.05 8.18 -11.48
C ALA A 162 6.52 8.55 -12.87
N HIS A 163 5.20 8.62 -13.06
CA HIS A 163 4.62 9.04 -14.34
C HIS A 163 4.94 10.51 -14.69
N ALA A 164 4.96 11.42 -13.71
CA ALA A 164 5.35 12.81 -13.94
C ALA A 164 6.83 12.91 -14.39
N VAL A 165 7.67 12.10 -13.75
CA VAL A 165 9.10 11.97 -14.01
C VAL A 165 9.37 11.34 -15.40
N ALA A 166 8.63 10.28 -15.77
CA ALA A 166 8.72 9.63 -17.08
C ALA A 166 8.30 10.55 -18.24
N ARG A 167 7.27 11.39 -18.05
CA ARG A 167 6.75 12.30 -19.09
C ARG A 167 7.82 13.30 -19.56
N ARG A 168 8.53 13.94 -18.63
CA ARG A 168 9.60 14.88 -18.92
C ARG A 168 10.45 15.17 -17.69
N TRP A 169 11.75 15.04 -17.85
CA TRP A 169 12.71 15.40 -16.80
C TRP A 169 12.74 16.90 -16.55
N PHE A 170 12.68 17.27 -15.27
CA PHE A 170 13.20 18.55 -14.83
C PHE A 170 14.74 18.46 -14.78
N SER A 171 15.44 19.51 -15.23
CA SER A 171 16.89 19.50 -15.40
C SER A 171 17.58 20.62 -14.61
N GLY A 172 18.90 20.54 -14.49
CA GLY A 172 19.73 21.57 -13.86
C GLY A 172 19.52 21.72 -12.35
N GLU A 173 19.51 22.97 -11.87
CA GLU A 173 19.41 23.28 -10.44
C GLU A 173 18.07 22.84 -9.83
N VAL A 174 16.98 22.98 -10.59
CA VAL A 174 15.63 22.58 -10.15
C VAL A 174 15.58 21.08 -9.87
N LYS A 175 16.24 20.25 -10.70
CA LYS A 175 16.36 18.81 -10.45
C LYS A 175 17.00 18.50 -9.12
N THR A 176 18.13 19.15 -8.87
CA THR A 176 18.90 18.93 -7.64
C THR A 176 18.06 19.28 -6.42
N GLU A 177 17.28 20.36 -6.47
CA GLU A 177 16.41 20.77 -5.37
C GLU A 177 15.18 19.86 -5.21
N VAL A 178 14.52 19.45 -6.30
CA VAL A 178 13.36 18.54 -6.25
C VAL A 178 13.78 17.19 -5.69
N VAL A 179 14.86 16.59 -6.20
CA VAL A 179 15.40 15.32 -5.69
C VAL A 179 15.78 15.45 -4.21
N LYS A 180 16.40 16.57 -3.81
CA LYS A 180 16.71 16.83 -2.40
C LYS A 180 15.44 16.82 -1.54
N VAL A 181 14.37 17.46 -2.00
CA VAL A 181 13.06 17.43 -1.30
C VAL A 181 12.52 16.01 -1.21
N MET A 182 12.54 15.25 -2.30
CA MET A 182 12.09 13.85 -2.31
C MET A 182 12.86 13.00 -1.29
N LYS A 183 14.19 13.18 -1.18
CA LYS A 183 15.01 12.51 -0.16
C LYS A 183 14.61 12.91 1.25
N MET A 184 14.40 14.20 1.50
CA MET A 184 13.93 14.68 2.82
C MET A 184 12.56 14.08 3.18
N VAL A 185 11.64 13.95 2.21
CA VAL A 185 10.33 13.30 2.41
C VAL A 185 10.50 11.81 2.69
N LYS A 186 11.38 11.11 1.98
CA LYS A 186 11.68 9.71 2.26
C LYS A 186 12.25 9.53 3.68
N ASP A 187 13.23 10.33 4.08
CA ASP A 187 13.88 10.22 5.38
C ASP A 187 12.90 10.40 6.54
N ILE A 188 11.98 11.39 6.41
CA ILE A 188 10.96 11.62 7.44
C ILE A 188 9.86 10.55 7.42
N PHE A 189 9.49 10.04 6.24
CA PHE A 189 8.60 8.90 6.09
C PHE A 189 9.17 7.67 6.83
N GLU A 190 10.42 7.30 6.55
CA GLU A 190 11.10 6.18 7.20
C GLU A 190 11.21 6.39 8.71
N SER A 191 11.60 7.60 9.15
CA SER A 191 11.68 7.95 10.57
C SER A 191 10.33 7.79 11.29
N THR A 192 9.23 8.14 10.62
CA THR A 192 7.86 8.02 11.15
C THR A 192 7.45 6.56 11.27
N MET A 193 7.71 5.77 10.23
CA MET A 193 7.39 4.34 10.23
C MET A 193 8.25 3.57 11.23
N GLU A 194 9.52 3.92 11.40
CA GLU A 194 10.39 3.33 12.40
C GLU A 194 9.94 3.67 13.82
N ALA A 195 9.56 4.93 14.07
CA ALA A 195 9.01 5.34 15.36
C ALA A 195 7.73 4.55 15.70
N TYR A 196 6.88 4.31 14.71
CA TYR A 196 5.71 3.45 14.85
C TYR A 196 6.09 2.00 15.17
N ARG A 197 6.96 1.37 14.36
CA ARG A 197 7.39 -0.04 14.53
C ARG A 197 8.00 -0.29 15.89
N ARG A 198 8.89 0.61 16.33
CA ARG A 198 9.57 0.54 17.63
C ARG A 198 8.75 1.08 18.80
N ARG A 199 7.57 1.65 18.53
CA ARG A 199 6.69 2.30 19.52
C ARG A 199 7.43 3.38 20.32
N GLU A 200 8.27 4.17 19.64
CA GLU A 200 9.11 5.21 20.24
C GLU A 200 8.31 6.48 20.53
N ARG A 201 7.97 6.66 21.81
CA ARG A 201 6.99 7.66 22.27
C ARG A 201 7.47 9.12 22.32
N GLY A 202 8.74 9.35 22.00
CA GLY A 202 9.37 10.67 22.10
C GLY A 202 9.66 11.33 20.76
N LYS A 203 9.42 10.63 19.63
CA LYS A 203 9.83 11.09 18.31
C LYS A 203 8.79 11.96 17.60
N THR A 204 7.54 11.98 18.07
CA THR A 204 6.47 12.70 17.35
C THR A 204 6.78 14.18 17.17
N ASP A 205 7.20 14.88 18.23
CA ASP A 205 7.50 16.31 18.13
C ASP A 205 8.67 16.60 17.18
N SER A 206 9.68 15.74 17.14
CA SER A 206 10.78 15.89 16.17
C SER A 206 10.32 15.64 14.74
N ILE A 207 9.44 14.65 14.52
CA ILE A 207 8.85 14.37 13.21
C ILE A 207 8.02 15.58 12.76
N LEU A 208 7.08 16.06 13.58
CA LEU A 208 6.23 17.20 13.22
C LEU A 208 7.03 18.48 12.95
N ARG A 209 8.13 18.72 13.69
CA ARG A 209 9.04 19.84 13.40
C ARG A 209 9.76 19.69 12.06
N ALA A 210 10.32 18.51 11.79
CA ALA A 210 10.99 18.22 10.52
C ALA A 210 10.01 18.33 9.34
N GLU A 211 8.80 17.80 9.50
CA GLU A 211 7.73 17.86 8.52
C GLU A 211 7.37 19.31 8.16
N GLY A 212 7.20 20.17 9.17
CA GLY A 212 6.94 21.59 8.97
C GLY A 212 8.09 22.34 8.28
N LEU A 213 9.35 21.92 8.47
CA LEU A 213 10.50 22.48 7.74
C LEU A 213 10.47 22.05 6.26
N ILE A 214 10.21 20.77 5.99
CA ILE A 214 10.17 20.24 4.62
C ILE A 214 9.00 20.86 3.85
N ARG A 215 7.83 21.07 4.47
CA ARG A 215 6.72 21.79 3.81
C ARG A 215 7.08 23.21 3.37
N LYS A 216 7.83 23.94 4.19
CA LYS A 216 8.30 25.29 3.83
C LYS A 216 9.24 25.22 2.63
N GLU A 217 10.08 24.21 2.56
CA GLU A 217 10.97 23.97 1.43
C GLU A 217 10.20 23.61 0.16
N VAL A 218 9.21 22.72 0.25
CA VAL A 218 8.31 22.40 -0.87
C VAL A 218 7.65 23.67 -1.40
N LYS A 219 7.08 24.50 -0.52
CA LYS A 219 6.44 25.77 -0.90
C LYS A 219 7.43 26.72 -1.58
N ARG A 220 8.62 26.90 -1.00
CA ARG A 220 9.70 27.72 -1.58
C ARG A 220 10.05 27.25 -2.99
N LEU A 221 10.15 25.95 -3.18
CA LEU A 221 10.53 25.37 -4.46
C LEU A 221 9.40 25.48 -5.50
N MET A 222 8.15 25.27 -5.11
CA MET A 222 6.99 25.53 -5.97
C MET A 222 6.99 26.97 -6.53
N GLU A 223 7.29 27.96 -5.70
CA GLU A 223 7.39 29.37 -6.13
C GLU A 223 8.53 29.59 -7.15
N ARG A 224 9.63 28.82 -7.04
CA ARG A 224 10.76 28.89 -7.99
C ARG A 224 10.45 28.19 -9.32
N VAL A 225 9.74 27.07 -9.29
CA VAL A 225 9.42 26.25 -10.47
C VAL A 225 8.61 27.04 -11.52
N ILE A 226 7.87 28.08 -11.09
CA ILE A 226 7.15 28.99 -11.99
C ILE A 226 8.07 29.61 -13.06
N ASN A 227 9.36 29.80 -12.76
CA ASN A 227 10.34 30.42 -13.64
C ASN A 227 11.03 29.43 -14.59
N VAL A 228 10.66 28.14 -14.58
CA VAL A 228 11.18 27.13 -15.51
C VAL A 228 10.62 27.40 -16.92
N PRO A 229 11.46 27.65 -17.93
CA PRO A 229 10.99 27.99 -19.28
C PRO A 229 10.32 26.83 -20.01
N ASP A 230 10.78 25.59 -19.77
CA ASP A 230 10.17 24.39 -20.34
C ASP A 230 8.87 24.09 -19.58
N GLY A 231 7.74 24.34 -20.24
CA GLY A 231 6.41 24.17 -19.65
C GLY A 231 6.10 22.73 -19.23
N VAL A 232 6.66 21.72 -19.90
CA VAL A 232 6.43 20.31 -19.53
C VAL A 232 7.30 19.94 -18.32
N ALA A 233 8.58 20.34 -18.33
CA ALA A 233 9.46 20.14 -17.17
C ALA A 233 8.95 20.88 -15.92
N LYS A 234 8.37 22.06 -16.11
CA LYS A 234 7.67 22.81 -15.07
C LYS A 234 6.53 22.00 -14.47
N LEU A 235 5.61 21.50 -15.30
CA LEU A 235 4.46 20.71 -14.83
C LEU A 235 4.91 19.44 -14.09
N SER A 236 5.90 18.73 -14.62
CA SER A 236 6.46 17.53 -13.95
C SER A 236 7.06 17.85 -12.57
N ALA A 237 7.77 18.97 -12.43
CA ALA A 237 8.30 19.40 -11.14
C ALA A 237 7.19 19.84 -10.17
N GLU A 238 6.18 20.59 -10.65
CA GLU A 238 5.00 20.97 -9.84
C GLU A 238 4.23 19.75 -9.35
N GLU A 239 3.90 18.80 -10.23
CA GLU A 239 3.22 17.55 -9.88
C GLU A 239 4.02 16.75 -8.84
N THR A 240 5.34 16.58 -9.05
CA THR A 240 6.22 15.90 -8.10
C THR A 240 6.17 16.54 -6.71
N LEU A 241 6.26 17.87 -6.63
CA LEU A 241 6.24 18.60 -5.36
C LEU A 241 4.86 18.55 -4.68
N MET A 242 3.78 18.56 -5.46
CA MET A 242 2.42 18.37 -4.94
C MET A 242 2.27 16.98 -4.32
N HIS A 243 2.72 15.92 -5.00
CA HIS A 243 2.68 14.56 -4.48
C HIS A 243 3.53 14.42 -3.20
N MET A 244 4.74 15.00 -3.18
CA MET A 244 5.57 15.04 -1.97
C MET A 244 4.87 15.74 -0.80
N ASN A 245 4.12 16.82 -1.05
CA ASN A 245 3.35 17.53 -0.03
C ASN A 245 2.18 16.72 0.53
N GLU A 246 1.54 15.88 -0.30
CA GLU A 246 0.48 14.96 0.14
C GLU A 246 1.06 13.81 0.97
N ILE A 247 2.21 13.25 0.58
CA ILE A 247 2.92 12.25 1.43
C ILE A 247 3.26 12.85 2.80
N LEU A 248 3.76 14.10 2.84
CA LEU A 248 4.01 14.81 4.11
C LEU A 248 2.73 14.99 4.94
N ARG A 249 1.58 15.15 4.31
CA ARG A 249 0.27 15.22 5.01
C ARG A 249 -0.07 13.88 5.64
N GLY A 250 0.16 12.78 4.92
CA GLY A 250 0.05 11.43 5.48
C GLY A 250 1.00 11.22 6.67
N VAL A 251 2.28 11.63 6.54
CA VAL A 251 3.28 11.59 7.62
C VAL A 251 2.79 12.36 8.85
N HIS A 252 2.26 13.57 8.66
CA HIS A 252 1.71 14.37 9.75
C HIS A 252 0.56 13.66 10.47
N GLN A 253 -0.38 13.08 9.74
CA GLN A 253 -1.50 12.34 10.33
C GLN A 253 -1.03 11.07 11.06
N ALA A 254 -0.08 10.33 10.48
CA ALA A 254 0.52 9.15 11.10
C ALA A 254 1.23 9.52 12.42
N ALA A 255 1.98 10.62 12.42
CA ALA A 255 2.66 11.13 13.60
C ALA A 255 1.67 11.57 14.70
N ILE A 256 0.58 12.27 14.35
CA ILE A 256 -0.51 12.56 15.31
C ILE A 256 -1.15 11.27 15.84
N GLY A 257 -1.27 10.24 15.00
CA GLY A 257 -1.73 8.91 15.39
C GLY A 257 -0.91 8.33 16.54
N LEU A 258 0.41 8.48 16.51
CA LEU A 258 1.31 8.04 17.59
C LEU A 258 0.95 8.70 18.93
N LEU A 259 0.71 10.00 18.96
CA LEU A 259 0.34 10.74 20.19
C LEU A 259 -1.00 10.26 20.78
N LYS A 260 -2.01 10.05 19.94
CA LYS A 260 -3.33 9.58 20.41
C LYS A 260 -3.24 8.22 21.10
N HIS A 261 -2.34 7.34 20.64
CA HIS A 261 -2.07 6.06 21.30
C HIS A 261 -1.36 6.20 22.65
N GLU A 262 -0.53 7.22 22.84
CA GLU A 262 0.18 7.50 24.09
C GLU A 262 -0.76 8.05 25.19
N GLU A 263 -1.60 9.03 24.85
CA GLU A 263 -2.50 9.66 25.81
C GLU A 263 -3.58 8.69 26.33
N TRP A 264 -4.16 7.87 25.44
CA TRP A 264 -5.21 6.92 25.81
C TRP A 264 -4.69 5.88 26.82
N ARG A 265 -3.47 5.37 26.63
CA ARG A 265 -2.86 4.38 27.54
C ARG A 265 -2.48 4.99 28.88
N THR A 266 -2.02 6.24 28.89
CA THR A 266 -1.70 6.95 30.13
C THR A 266 -2.96 7.18 30.97
N ARG A 267 -4.08 7.57 30.35
CA ARG A 267 -5.37 7.71 31.05
C ARG A 267 -5.90 6.37 31.59
N VAL A 268 -5.79 5.27 30.83
CA VAL A 268 -6.21 3.93 31.30
C VAL A 268 -5.33 3.44 32.46
N PHE A 269 -4.03 3.74 32.44
CA PHE A 269 -3.12 3.39 33.53
C PHE A 269 -3.46 4.14 34.83
N TRP A 270 -3.80 5.44 34.74
CA TRP A 270 -4.26 6.23 35.88
C TRP A 270 -5.59 5.73 36.45
N ILE A 271 -6.57 5.37 35.61
CA ILE A 271 -7.86 4.85 36.06
C ILE A 271 -7.72 3.50 36.80
N ARG A 272 -6.75 2.65 36.41
CA ARG A 272 -6.47 1.39 37.12
C ARG A 272 -5.75 1.58 38.45
N ARG A 273 -4.93 2.63 38.59
CA ARG A 273 -4.25 2.96 39.86
C ARG A 273 -5.17 3.59 40.90
N VAL A 274 -6.25 4.26 40.49
CA VAL A 274 -7.23 4.86 41.41
C VAL A 274 -8.24 3.83 41.96
N LYS A 275 -8.24 2.61 41.43
CA LYS A 275 -9.13 1.51 41.85
C LYS A 275 -8.45 0.43 42.72
N HIS A 276 -7.20 0.66 43.13
CA HIS A 276 -6.46 -0.15 44.11
C HIS A 276 -5.93 0.76 45.20
#